data_AF-A0A0A2TPK3-F1
#
_entry.id   AF-A0A0A2TPK3-F1
#
_cell.length_a   1.000
_cell.length_b   1.000
_cell.length_c   1.000
_cell.angle_alpha   90.00
_cell.angle_beta   90.00
_cell.angle_gamma   90.00
#
_symmetry.space_group_name_H-M   'P 1'
#
loop_
_entity.id
_entity.type
_entity.pdbx_description
1 polymer ?
#
loop_
_entity_poly.entity_id
_entity_poly.type
_entity_poly.pdbx_seq_one_letter_code
_entity_poly.pdbx_strand_id
1 'polypeptide(L)'
;MKKSKVMIAFAVVLIVTFTSVTVVTAGNLNVSKKIKRIIKMKKQFDNEHNELLKSEVDGSEQRINDSAAAGDKLKEKGIAIQKMEKEIATEKGSPVPTKDRILSEINFGISMTEEGIENFIKKNPNKSKAESLNARNESNSNQLEILKQLKDDLSKDKISTDNAWNKVLEIRDGKK
;
A
#
# COMPACT_ATOMS: atom_id res chain seq x y z
N MET A 1 20.49 -48.00 -11.82
CA MET A 1 20.55 -46.61 -11.30
C MET A 1 19.74 -45.61 -12.15
N LYS A 2 18.44 -45.85 -12.43
CA LYS A 2 17.60 -44.98 -13.29
C LYS A 2 16.53 -44.16 -12.55
N LYS A 3 16.28 -44.41 -11.26
CA LYS A 3 15.20 -43.75 -10.48
C LYS A 3 15.64 -42.45 -9.77
N SER A 4 16.94 -42.23 -9.58
CA SER A 4 17.45 -41.10 -8.80
C SER A 4 17.51 -39.77 -9.57
N LYS A 5 17.58 -39.80 -10.91
CA LYS A 5 17.67 -38.58 -11.73
C LYS A 5 16.31 -37.89 -11.92
N VAL A 6 15.21 -38.64 -11.85
CA VAL A 6 13.84 -38.12 -12.02
C VAL A 6 13.41 -37.29 -10.80
N MET A 7 13.81 -37.68 -9.58
CA MET A 7 13.52 -36.89 -8.37
C MET A 7 14.25 -35.55 -8.36
N ILE A 8 15.49 -35.50 -8.84
CA ILE A 8 16.28 -34.26 -8.84
C ILE A 8 15.70 -33.26 -9.86
N ALA A 9 15.27 -33.73 -11.03
CA ALA A 9 14.59 -32.87 -12.01
C ALA A 9 13.26 -32.30 -11.47
N PHE A 10 12.49 -33.09 -10.73
CA PHE A 10 11.25 -32.63 -10.10
C PHE A 10 11.47 -31.57 -9.01
N ALA A 11 12.52 -31.73 -8.19
CA ALA A 11 12.85 -30.77 -7.14
C ALA A 11 13.31 -29.43 -7.72
N VAL A 12 14.09 -29.45 -8.81
CA VAL A 12 14.52 -28.22 -9.50
C VAL A 12 13.35 -27.51 -10.17
N VAL A 13 12.42 -28.25 -10.79
CA VAL A 13 11.17 -27.68 -11.35
C VAL A 13 10.32 -27.04 -10.24
N LEU A 14 10.19 -27.68 -9.07
CA LEU A 14 9.44 -27.13 -7.93
C LEU A 14 10.05 -25.83 -7.40
N ILE A 15 11.38 -25.75 -7.26
CA ILE A 15 12.07 -24.53 -6.80
C ILE A 15 11.97 -23.40 -7.84
N VAL A 16 12.03 -23.73 -9.13
CA VAL A 16 11.85 -22.74 -10.22
C VAL A 16 10.39 -22.26 -10.28
N THR A 17 9.40 -23.13 -10.06
CA THR A 17 8.00 -22.68 -9.95
C THR A 17 7.76 -21.79 -8.74
N PHE A 18 8.36 -22.06 -7.58
CA PHE A 18 8.23 -21.18 -6.40
C PHE A 18 8.89 -19.81 -6.55
N THR A 19 9.97 -19.72 -7.33
CA THR A 19 10.68 -18.45 -7.58
C THR A 19 10.06 -17.62 -8.72
N SER A 20 9.22 -18.23 -9.55
CA SER A 20 8.50 -17.57 -10.65
C SER A 20 7.01 -17.32 -10.37
N VAL A 21 6.48 -17.73 -9.22
CA VAL A 21 5.25 -17.12 -8.71
C VAL A 21 5.62 -15.70 -8.30
N THR A 22 5.54 -14.78 -9.26
CA THR A 22 5.19 -13.40 -8.97
C THR A 22 3.85 -13.48 -8.25
N VAL A 23 3.89 -13.62 -6.93
CA VAL A 23 2.72 -13.47 -6.11
C VAL A 23 2.28 -12.04 -6.37
N VAL A 24 1.29 -11.90 -7.24
CA VAL A 24 0.40 -10.73 -7.28
C VAL A 24 -0.38 -10.87 -5.99
N THR A 25 0.29 -10.59 -4.87
CA THR A 25 -0.35 -10.31 -3.61
C THR A 25 -1.13 -9.05 -3.90
N ALA A 26 -2.41 -9.21 -4.25
CA ALA A 26 -3.43 -8.20 -4.18
C ALA A 26 -3.71 -7.85 -2.69
N GLY A 27 -2.65 -7.72 -1.89
CA GLY A 27 -2.70 -7.00 -0.64
C GLY A 27 -2.48 -5.54 -0.99
N ASN A 28 -3.30 -4.65 -0.43
CA ASN A 28 -3.19 -3.20 -0.57
C ASN A 28 -1.79 -2.72 -0.14
N LEU A 29 -0.81 -2.78 -1.04
CA LEU A 29 0.50 -2.15 -0.87
C LEU A 29 0.29 -0.64 -0.94
N ASN A 30 0.80 0.08 0.05
CA ASN A 30 0.79 1.54 -0.03
C ASN A 30 1.64 2.05 -1.21
N VAL A 31 1.37 3.28 -1.66
CA VAL A 31 2.05 3.91 -2.79
C VAL A 31 3.58 3.84 -2.68
N SER A 32 4.15 4.05 -1.48
CA SER A 32 5.60 3.98 -1.26
C SER A 32 6.18 2.58 -1.53
N LYS A 33 5.49 1.52 -1.09
CA LYS A 33 5.85 0.13 -1.36
C LYS A 33 5.67 -0.21 -2.84
N LYS A 34 4.61 0.28 -3.50
CA LYS A 34 4.42 0.12 -4.95
C LYS A 34 5.55 0.78 -5.75
N ILE A 35 5.96 2.01 -5.39
CA ILE A 35 7.09 2.71 -6.01
C ILE A 35 8.39 1.91 -5.84
N LYS A 36 8.71 1.45 -4.62
CA LYS A 36 9.91 0.63 -4.38
C LYS A 36 9.90 -0.66 -5.20
N ARG A 37 8.73 -1.30 -5.35
CA ARG A 37 8.56 -2.51 -6.16
C ARG A 37 8.79 -2.22 -7.65
N ILE A 38 8.25 -1.12 -8.19
CA ILE A 38 8.50 -0.69 -9.57
C ILE A 38 9.98 -0.44 -9.82
N ILE A 39 10.68 0.26 -8.93
CA ILE A 39 12.12 0.52 -9.09
C ILE A 39 12.90 -0.80 -9.18
N LYS A 40 12.58 -1.77 -8.31
CA LYS A 40 13.19 -3.10 -8.36
C LYS A 40 12.88 -3.83 -9.67
N MET A 41 11.62 -3.80 -10.11
CA MET A 41 11.18 -4.46 -11.33
C MET A 41 11.80 -3.84 -12.59
N LYS A 42 11.94 -2.51 -12.65
CA LYS A 42 12.64 -1.81 -13.74
C LYS A 42 14.10 -2.21 -13.82
N LYS A 43 14.79 -2.25 -12.67
CA LYS A 43 16.19 -2.70 -12.62
C LYS A 43 16.36 -4.15 -13.08
N GLN A 44 15.41 -5.03 -12.73
CA GLN A 44 15.42 -6.41 -13.20
C GLN A 44 15.14 -6.49 -14.71
N PHE A 45 14.17 -5.73 -15.20
CA PHE A 45 13.87 -5.61 -16.62
C PHE A 45 15.08 -5.14 -17.42
N ASP A 46 15.77 -4.07 -16.98
CA ASP A 46 16.94 -3.53 -17.66
C ASP A 46 18.10 -4.54 -17.69
N ASN A 47 18.31 -5.28 -16.60
CA ASN A 47 19.33 -6.32 -16.54
C ASN A 47 19.02 -7.47 -17.50
N GLU A 48 17.81 -8.03 -17.44
CA GLU A 48 17.40 -9.15 -18.29
C GLU A 48 17.34 -8.76 -19.78
N HIS A 49 16.92 -7.54 -20.08
CA HIS A 49 16.93 -6.99 -21.43
C HIS A 49 18.36 -6.85 -21.96
N ASN A 50 19.28 -6.34 -21.14
CA ASN A 50 20.69 -6.24 -21.51
C ASN A 50 21.38 -7.60 -21.67
N GLU A 51 21.01 -8.59 -20.87
CA GLU A 51 21.48 -9.98 -21.03
C GLU A 51 20.97 -10.58 -22.34
N LEU A 52 19.70 -10.35 -22.69
CA LEU A 52 19.11 -10.83 -23.94
C LEU A 52 19.78 -10.20 -25.17
N LEU A 53 20.07 -8.90 -25.13
CA LEU A 53 20.78 -8.19 -26.21
C LEU A 53 22.23 -8.63 -26.37
N LYS A 54 22.90 -9.04 -25.29
CA LYS A 54 24.30 -9.49 -25.30
C LYS A 54 24.43 -10.98 -25.57
N SER A 55 23.34 -11.74 -25.54
CA SER A 55 23.36 -13.16 -25.84
C SER A 55 23.66 -13.37 -27.32
N GLU A 56 24.71 -14.15 -27.62
CA GLU A 56 25.00 -14.55 -28.99
C GLU A 56 23.85 -15.41 -29.52
N VAL A 57 23.19 -14.92 -30.56
CA VAL A 57 22.16 -15.67 -31.29
C VAL A 57 22.87 -16.56 -32.30
N ASP A 58 23.42 -17.68 -31.84
CA ASP A 58 23.82 -18.76 -32.76
C ASP A 58 22.55 -19.43 -33.32
N GLY A 59 22.53 -19.70 -34.62
CA GLY A 59 21.35 -20.00 -35.45
C GLY A 59 20.63 -21.33 -35.17
N SER A 60 20.88 -21.96 -34.03
CA SER A 60 20.19 -23.18 -33.62
C SER A 60 18.74 -22.89 -33.21
N GLU A 61 17.81 -23.70 -33.71
CA GLU A 61 16.36 -23.56 -33.48
C GLU A 61 15.98 -23.56 -31.98
N GLN A 62 16.68 -24.36 -31.18
CA GLN A 62 16.51 -24.41 -29.72
C GLN A 62 16.80 -23.03 -29.08
N ARG A 63 17.89 -22.36 -29.46
CA ARG A 63 18.26 -21.07 -28.88
C ARG A 63 17.40 -19.92 -29.39
N ILE A 64 16.90 -20.01 -30.64
CA ILE A 64 15.90 -19.07 -31.16
C ILE A 64 14.63 -19.14 -30.32
N ASN A 65 14.16 -20.35 -29.99
CA ASN A 65 12.98 -20.56 -29.15
C ASN A 65 13.19 -20.08 -27.71
N ASP A 66 14.37 -20.34 -27.13
CA ASP A 66 14.71 -19.88 -25.78
C ASP A 66 14.77 -18.35 -25.69
N SER A 67 15.36 -17.68 -26.70
CA SER A 67 15.40 -16.22 -26.80
C SER A 67 14.02 -15.61 -27.00
N ALA A 68 13.16 -16.23 -27.82
CA ALA A 68 11.78 -15.79 -28.01
C ALA A 68 10.97 -15.88 -26.69
N ALA A 69 11.08 -16.99 -25.97
CA ALA A 69 10.42 -17.18 -24.69
C ALA A 69 10.92 -16.19 -23.60
N ALA A 70 12.20 -15.83 -23.62
CA ALA A 70 12.76 -14.80 -22.74
C ALA A 70 12.25 -13.39 -23.13
N GLY A 71 12.08 -13.11 -24.42
CA GLY A 71 11.43 -11.90 -24.93
C GLY A 71 9.97 -11.76 -24.46
N ASP A 72 9.20 -12.84 -24.52
CA ASP A 72 7.81 -12.85 -24.04
C ASP A 72 7.72 -12.57 -22.53
N LYS A 73 8.62 -13.16 -21.73
CA LYS A 73 8.70 -12.89 -20.28
C LYS A 73 9.05 -11.43 -19.99
N LEU A 74 9.97 -10.84 -20.76
CA LEU A 74 10.30 -9.41 -20.63
C LEU A 74 9.08 -8.54 -20.95
N LYS A 75 8.34 -8.87 -22.02
CA LYS A 75 7.11 -8.18 -22.39
C LYS A 75 6.07 -8.23 -21.27
N GLU A 76 5.83 -9.39 -20.67
CA GLU A 76 4.92 -9.53 -19.52
C GLU A 76 5.36 -8.69 -18.31
N LYS A 77 6.66 -8.66 -18.01
CA LYS A 77 7.22 -7.80 -16.95
C LYS A 77 7.00 -6.32 -17.25
N GLY A 78 7.20 -5.89 -18.50
CA GLY A 78 6.93 -4.52 -18.94
C GLY A 78 5.47 -4.12 -18.74
N ILE A 79 4.53 -5.00 -19.10
CA ILE A 79 3.08 -4.79 -18.88
C ILE A 79 2.76 -4.68 -17.38
N ALA A 80 3.36 -5.53 -16.55
CA ALA A 80 3.16 -5.48 -15.10
C ALA A 80 3.67 -4.18 -14.46
N ILE A 81 4.81 -3.66 -14.93
CA ILE A 81 5.33 -2.35 -14.51
C ILE A 81 4.34 -1.24 -14.88
N GLN A 82 3.91 -1.18 -16.15
CA GLN A 82 2.99 -0.18 -16.64
C GLN A 82 1.65 -0.19 -15.90
N LYS A 83 1.11 -1.38 -15.61
CA LYS A 83 -0.12 -1.53 -14.83
C LYS A 83 0.03 -0.92 -13.44
N MET A 84 1.13 -1.19 -12.76
CA MET A 84 1.40 -0.67 -11.40
C MET A 84 1.65 0.85 -11.41
N GLU A 85 2.30 1.37 -12.46
CA GLU A 85 2.45 2.82 -12.66
C GLU A 85 1.10 3.51 -12.88
N LYS A 86 0.22 2.90 -13.66
CA LYS A 86 -1.15 3.39 -13.88
C LYS A 86 -1.96 3.38 -12.58
N GLU A 87 -1.87 2.31 -11.78
CA GLU A 87 -2.50 2.25 -10.46
C GLU A 87 -2.02 3.37 -9.53
N ILE A 88 -0.70 3.63 -9.49
CA ILE A 88 -0.15 4.75 -8.70
C ILE A 88 -0.63 6.10 -9.23
N ALA A 89 -0.68 6.29 -10.55
CA ALA A 89 -1.17 7.52 -11.14
C ALA A 89 -2.65 7.75 -10.80
N THR A 90 -3.47 6.71 -10.82
CA THR A 90 -4.87 6.76 -10.38
C THR A 90 -4.98 7.05 -8.88
N GLU A 91 -4.18 6.41 -8.03
CA GLU A 91 -4.16 6.68 -6.58
C GLU A 91 -3.66 8.09 -6.24
N LYS A 92 -2.70 8.63 -7.00
CA LYS A 92 -2.17 10.00 -6.83
C LYS A 92 -3.09 11.06 -7.41
N GLY A 93 -3.84 10.74 -8.47
CA GLY A 93 -4.86 11.60 -9.08
C GLY A 93 -6.24 11.46 -8.44
N SER A 94 -6.40 10.55 -7.48
CA SER A 94 -7.63 10.37 -6.73
C SER A 94 -7.90 11.59 -5.85
N PRO A 95 -9.12 12.16 -5.85
CA PRO A 95 -9.51 13.19 -4.87
C PRO A 95 -9.51 12.64 -3.45
N VAL A 96 -9.54 11.31 -3.29
CA VAL A 96 -9.50 10.61 -2.01
C VAL A 96 -8.08 10.17 -1.69
N PRO A 97 -7.50 10.61 -0.56
CA PRO A 97 -6.15 10.24 -0.16
C PRO A 97 -5.99 8.75 0.13
N THR A 98 -4.74 8.30 0.14
CA THR A 98 -4.40 6.92 0.51
C THR A 98 -4.77 6.60 1.96
N LYS A 99 -5.01 5.32 2.29
CA LYS A 99 -5.28 4.85 3.66
C LYS A 99 -4.26 5.39 4.67
N ASP A 100 -2.97 5.33 4.35
CA ASP A 100 -1.90 5.83 5.21
C ASP A 100 -2.00 7.34 5.44
N ARG A 101 -2.36 8.11 4.40
CA ARG A 101 -2.56 9.55 4.52
C ARG A 101 -3.77 9.87 5.38
N ILE A 102 -4.89 9.16 5.18
CA ILE A 102 -6.10 9.32 6.00
C ILE A 102 -5.80 8.98 7.47
N LEU A 103 -5.10 7.88 7.74
CA LEU A 103 -4.69 7.51 9.11
C LEU A 103 -3.78 8.57 9.74
N SER A 104 -2.88 9.18 8.98
CA SER A 104 -2.04 10.28 9.47
C SER A 104 -2.87 11.50 9.87
N GLU A 105 -3.88 11.88 9.08
CA GLU A 105 -4.80 12.97 9.39
C GLU A 105 -5.67 12.67 10.61
N ILE A 106 -6.17 11.44 10.74
CA ILE A 106 -6.93 11.01 11.92
C ILE A 106 -6.07 11.09 13.19
N ASN A 107 -4.84 10.58 13.14
CA ASN A 107 -3.93 10.65 14.29
C ASN A 107 -3.60 12.11 14.66
N PHE A 108 -3.41 12.98 13.68
CA PHE A 108 -3.22 14.41 13.91
C PHE A 108 -4.44 15.04 14.60
N GLY A 109 -5.65 14.74 14.11
CA GLY A 109 -6.90 15.16 14.74
C GLY A 109 -7.01 14.73 16.20
N ILE A 110 -6.70 13.46 16.49
CA ILE A 110 -6.68 12.92 17.87
C ILE A 110 -5.74 13.74 18.75
N SER A 111 -4.49 13.94 18.31
CA SER A 111 -3.49 14.67 19.09
C SER A 111 -3.90 16.12 19.35
N MET A 112 -4.43 16.82 18.34
CA MET A 112 -4.90 18.20 18.50
C MET A 112 -6.10 18.29 19.46
N THR A 113 -7.02 17.33 19.40
CA THR A 113 -8.17 17.29 20.31
C THR A 113 -7.75 16.98 21.74
N GLU A 114 -6.83 16.02 21.94
CA GLU A 114 -6.27 15.69 23.26
C GLU A 114 -5.52 16.89 23.86
N GLU A 115 -4.68 17.57 23.08
CA GLU A 115 -3.98 18.79 23.51
C GLU A 115 -4.96 19.91 23.87
N GLY A 116 -6.03 20.09 23.08
CA GLY A 116 -7.09 21.05 23.36
C GLY A 116 -7.79 20.78 24.70
N ILE A 117 -8.08 19.51 25.01
CA ILE A 117 -8.66 19.08 26.27
C ILE A 117 -7.69 19.35 27.43
N GLU A 118 -6.42 18.97 27.30
CA GLU A 118 -5.40 19.20 28.34
C GLU A 118 -5.20 20.69 28.64
N ASN A 119 -5.08 21.51 27.59
CA ASN A 119 -4.90 22.95 27.71
C ASN A 119 -6.10 23.61 28.38
N PHE A 120 -7.32 23.12 28.12
CA PHE A 120 -8.51 23.59 28.81
C PHE A 120 -8.47 23.27 30.30
N ILE A 121 -8.13 22.02 30.67
CA ILE A 121 -8.03 21.57 32.06
C ILE A 121 -6.99 22.41 32.81
N LYS A 122 -5.80 22.61 32.22
CA LYS A 122 -4.72 23.44 32.78
C LYS A 122 -5.17 24.88 33.06
N LYS A 123 -5.99 25.46 32.17
CA LYS A 123 -6.50 26.84 32.32
C LYS A 123 -7.68 26.97 33.29
N ASN A 124 -8.34 25.86 33.65
CA ASN A 124 -9.55 25.87 34.50
C ASN A 124 -9.45 24.86 35.66
N PRO A 125 -8.42 24.93 36.53
CA PRO A 125 -8.18 23.93 37.58
C PRO A 125 -9.27 23.90 38.67
N ASN A 126 -10.03 24.99 38.83
CA ASN A 126 -10.99 25.17 39.92
C ASN A 126 -12.46 24.94 39.53
N LYS A 127 -12.73 24.60 38.26
CA LYS A 127 -14.10 24.28 37.81
C LYS A 127 -14.36 22.81 38.04
N SER A 128 -15.55 22.46 38.55
CA SER A 128 -15.95 21.07 38.64
C SER A 128 -15.95 20.44 37.23
N LYS A 129 -15.74 19.11 37.17
CA LYS A 129 -15.79 18.37 35.89
C LYS A 129 -17.09 18.66 35.14
N ALA A 130 -18.21 18.84 35.84
CA ALA A 130 -19.53 19.18 35.28
C ALA A 130 -19.63 20.62 34.75
N GLU A 131 -19.13 21.64 35.46
CA GLU A 131 -19.19 23.05 35.02
C GLU A 131 -18.22 23.36 33.86
N SER A 132 -17.18 22.54 33.74
CA SER A 132 -16.20 22.57 32.65
C SER A 132 -16.74 22.02 31.32
N LEU A 133 -17.83 21.24 31.33
CA LEU A 133 -18.31 20.47 30.18
C LEU A 133 -19.28 21.23 29.26
N ASN A 134 -19.93 22.29 29.73
CA ASN A 134 -21.17 22.84 29.14
C ASN A 134 -21.06 23.80 27.93
N ALA A 135 -19.98 23.79 27.13
CA ALA A 135 -20.01 24.60 25.89
C ALA A 135 -19.10 24.14 24.74
N ARG A 136 -17.96 23.49 25.02
CA ARG A 136 -16.98 23.10 23.99
C ARG A 136 -16.34 21.72 24.19
N ASN A 137 -16.30 21.18 25.41
CA ASN A 137 -15.60 19.93 25.71
C ASN A 137 -16.41 18.65 25.51
N GLU A 138 -17.74 18.68 25.63
CA GLU A 138 -18.58 17.55 25.20
C GLU A 138 -18.39 17.27 23.70
N SER A 139 -18.34 18.33 22.89
CA SER A 139 -18.03 18.23 21.46
C SER A 139 -16.64 17.66 21.20
N ASN A 140 -15.61 18.11 21.93
CA ASN A 140 -14.25 17.61 21.77
C ASN A 140 -14.10 16.15 22.24
N SER A 141 -14.78 15.75 23.33
CA SER A 141 -14.74 14.38 23.83
C SER A 141 -15.43 13.42 22.87
N ASN A 142 -16.61 13.81 22.37
CA ASN A 142 -17.32 13.04 21.34
C ASN A 142 -16.51 12.98 20.04
N GLN A 143 -15.90 14.09 19.62
CA GLN A 143 -15.03 14.13 18.44
C GLN A 143 -13.81 13.21 18.62
N LEU A 144 -13.20 13.17 19.81
CA LEU A 144 -12.08 12.30 20.13
C LEU A 144 -12.49 10.82 20.05
N GLU A 145 -13.65 10.46 20.59
CA GLU A 145 -14.19 9.10 20.48
C GLU A 145 -14.47 8.72 19.03
N ILE A 146 -15.11 9.60 18.25
CA ILE A 146 -15.38 9.40 16.83
C ILE A 146 -14.06 9.20 16.05
N LEU A 147 -13.04 10.02 16.30
CA LEU A 147 -11.74 9.90 15.64
C LEU A 147 -11.03 8.58 16.01
N LYS A 148 -11.09 8.16 17.28
CA LYS A 148 -10.55 6.87 17.74
C LYS A 148 -11.27 5.70 17.08
N GLN A 149 -12.60 5.75 17.01
CA GLN A 149 -13.39 4.73 16.32
C GLN A 149 -13.09 4.70 14.81
N LEU A 150 -12.99 5.86 14.17
CA LEU A 150 -12.69 5.98 12.74
C LEU A 150 -11.29 5.42 12.40
N LYS A 151 -10.29 5.67 13.27
CA LYS A 151 -8.96 5.07 13.16
C LYS A 151 -9.03 3.55 13.21
N ASP A 152 -9.77 3.01 14.16
CA ASP A 152 -9.92 1.57 14.38
C ASP A 152 -10.62 0.91 13.20
N ASP A 153 -11.72 1.50 12.72
CA ASP A 153 -12.49 1.00 11.59
C ASP A 153 -11.68 1.04 10.30
N LEU A 154 -10.94 2.12 10.04
CA LEU A 154 -10.07 2.23 8.86
C LEU A 154 -8.90 1.24 8.95
N SER A 155 -8.31 1.07 10.14
CA SER A 155 -7.19 0.13 10.33
C SER A 155 -7.61 -1.33 10.12
N LYS A 156 -8.81 -1.70 10.59
CA LYS A 156 -9.41 -3.04 10.49
C LYS A 156 -10.18 -3.27 9.18
N ASP A 157 -10.05 -2.37 8.20
CA ASP A 157 -10.71 -2.45 6.88
C ASP A 157 -12.26 -2.58 6.97
N LYS A 158 -12.87 -2.01 8.01
CA LYS A 158 -14.33 -1.98 8.23
C LYS A 158 -15.03 -0.81 7.53
N ILE A 159 -14.27 0.17 7.05
CA ILE A 159 -14.76 1.34 6.32
C ILE A 159 -13.87 1.60 5.09
N SER A 160 -14.48 2.04 3.99
CA SER A 160 -13.74 2.41 2.78
C SER A 160 -12.93 3.71 2.96
N THR A 161 -11.91 3.91 2.13
CA THR A 161 -11.09 5.15 2.15
C THR A 161 -11.90 6.39 1.82
N ASP A 162 -12.86 6.32 0.90
CA ASP A 162 -13.78 7.42 0.57
C ASP A 162 -14.61 7.85 1.79
N ASN A 163 -15.27 6.87 2.42
CA ASN A 163 -16.13 7.14 3.57
C ASN A 163 -15.31 7.65 4.77
N ALA A 164 -14.12 7.08 4.98
CA ALA A 164 -13.23 7.55 6.03
C ALA A 164 -12.75 8.98 5.76
N TRP A 165 -12.40 9.30 4.51
CA TRP A 165 -11.96 10.63 4.13
C TRP A 165 -13.07 11.68 4.28
N ASN A 166 -14.29 11.37 3.83
CA ASN A 166 -15.44 12.25 4.01
C ASN A 166 -15.70 12.53 5.50
N LYS A 167 -15.65 11.51 6.37
CA LYS A 167 -15.78 11.70 7.81
C LYS A 167 -14.67 12.56 8.42
N VAL A 168 -13.43 12.40 7.96
CA VAL A 168 -12.33 13.28 8.38
C VAL A 168 -12.61 14.74 7.99
N LEU A 169 -13.11 14.97 6.79
CA LEU A 169 -13.48 16.32 6.31
C LEU A 169 -14.66 16.90 7.09
N GLU A 170 -15.70 16.12 7.37
CA GLU A 170 -16.86 16.52 8.20
C GLU A 170 -16.41 17.00 9.58
N ILE A 171 -15.57 16.19 10.25
CA ILE A 171 -15.02 16.51 11.57
C ILE A 171 -14.17 17.79 11.52
N ARG A 172 -13.30 17.93 10.51
CA ARG A 172 -12.44 19.11 10.35
C ARG A 172 -13.25 20.38 10.09
N ASP A 173 -14.27 20.29 9.25
CA ASP A 173 -15.11 21.42 8.84
C ASP A 173 -16.20 21.75 9.87
N GLY A 174 -16.31 20.97 10.96
CA GLY A 174 -17.33 21.14 12.00
C GLY A 174 -18.75 20.84 11.53
N LYS A 175 -18.89 20.01 10.48
CA LYS A 175 -20.18 19.58 9.95
C LYS A 175 -20.64 18.33 10.69
N LYS A 176 -21.90 18.31 11.12
CA LYS A 176 -22.55 17.17 11.76
C LYS A 176 -23.05 16.17 10.73
#